data_AF-A0A2K6GFT9-F1
#
_entry.id   AF-A0A2K6GFT9-F1
#
_cell.length_a   1.000
_cell.length_b   1.000
_cell.length_c   1.000
_cell.angle_alpha   90.00
_cell.angle_beta   90.00
_cell.angle_gamma   90.00
#
_symmetry.space_group_name_H-M   'P 1'
#
loop_
_entity.id
_entity.type
_entity.pdbx_description
1 polymer ?
#
loop_
_entity_poly.entity_id
_entity_poly.type
_entity_poly.pdbx_seq_one_letter_code
_entity_poly.pdbx_strand_id
1 'polypeptide(L)'
;MAARRLLAAALGSCVPAGRAGPALSQGCFLRSFATSPRPRARFYTDPVEMVKDISDGATIMVGGFGLCGIPENLIAALLRTRVKDLKVVSSNVGVDDFGLGLLLATRQIRRIVCSYVGENALCESQYLAGELELELTPQGTLAERIRAGGAGVPAFYTPTGYGTLVQEGGSPIRYYPDGHLAIMSQPREVREFGGEHYLLERAIRADFALVKGWKADRQGNVIFRRSARNFNAPMCKAADVTAVENQRAAAPQQTPRDLR
;
A
#
# COMPACT_ATOMS: atom_id res chain seq x y z
N MET A 1 -41.41 -5.36 51.49
CA MET A 1 -42.43 -4.85 50.55
C MET A 1 -41.90 -5.00 49.13
N ALA A 2 -42.16 -6.16 48.52
CA ALA A 2 -43.08 -6.38 47.38
C ALA A 2 -42.35 -6.19 46.03
N ALA A 3 -41.67 -7.21 45.49
CA ALA A 3 -42.17 -8.34 44.66
C ALA A 3 -42.42 -7.91 43.18
N ARG A 4 -41.53 -8.20 42.21
CA ARG A 4 -41.29 -9.46 41.44
C ARG A 4 -42.49 -9.97 40.60
N ARG A 5 -42.26 -10.05 39.26
CA ARG A 5 -42.57 -11.19 38.32
C ARG A 5 -44.06 -11.45 38.00
N LEU A 6 -44.54 -12.07 36.90
CA LEU A 6 -44.10 -12.88 35.74
C LEU A 6 -45.23 -12.71 34.66
N LEU A 7 -45.00 -12.64 33.34
CA LEU A 7 -44.67 -13.70 32.36
C LEU A 7 -45.78 -14.76 32.11
N ALA A 8 -46.35 -14.67 30.90
CA ALA A 8 -46.79 -15.70 29.95
C ALA A 8 -47.80 -16.83 30.31
N ALA A 9 -48.74 -16.97 29.35
CA ALA A 9 -49.27 -18.20 28.75
C ALA A 9 -50.40 -18.99 29.45
N ALA A 10 -51.47 -19.24 28.67
CA ALA A 10 -52.12 -20.55 28.43
C ALA A 10 -53.59 -20.31 28.00
N LEU A 11 -54.00 -20.49 26.74
CA LEU A 11 -54.30 -21.73 25.99
C LEU A 11 -55.81 -22.00 25.86
N GLY A 12 -56.24 -22.30 24.63
CA GLY A 12 -57.55 -22.87 24.25
C GLY A 12 -58.20 -22.08 23.10
N SER A 13 -58.51 -22.58 21.91
CA SER A 13 -58.58 -23.97 21.42
C SER A 13 -58.67 -24.01 19.87
N CYS A 14 -58.06 -25.06 19.28
CA CYS A 14 -58.45 -25.88 18.11
C CYS A 14 -58.81 -25.30 16.71
N VAL A 15 -57.83 -25.39 15.78
CA VAL A 15 -57.74 -26.13 14.49
C VAL A 15 -59.01 -26.38 13.63
N PRO A 16 -58.92 -26.22 12.30
CA PRO A 16 -58.97 -27.40 11.43
C PRO A 16 -57.80 -27.51 10.43
N ALA A 17 -57.53 -28.75 10.04
CA ALA A 17 -56.39 -29.21 9.26
C ALA A 17 -56.69 -29.29 7.75
N GLY A 18 -55.62 -29.20 6.94
CA GLY A 18 -55.47 -30.01 5.73
C GLY A 18 -55.48 -29.30 4.38
N ARG A 19 -54.29 -29.11 3.80
CA ARG A 19 -53.91 -29.70 2.50
C ARG A 19 -52.40 -29.58 2.26
N ALA A 20 -51.81 -30.65 1.75
CA ALA A 20 -50.38 -30.85 1.54
C ALA A 20 -49.90 -30.43 0.14
N GLY A 21 -48.65 -29.96 0.04
CA GLY A 21 -47.86 -29.84 -1.19
C GLY A 21 -46.76 -28.75 -1.08
N PRO A 22 -45.65 -28.85 -1.84
CA PRO A 22 -44.57 -29.81 -1.67
C PRO A 22 -43.29 -29.17 -1.10
N ALA A 23 -42.33 -30.04 -0.78
CA ALA A 23 -41.05 -29.79 -0.13
C ALA A 23 -40.29 -28.54 -0.62
N LEU A 24 -39.99 -27.63 0.30
CA LEU A 24 -38.90 -26.66 0.16
C LEU A 24 -37.60 -27.46 0.16
N SER A 25 -37.02 -27.66 -1.03
CA SER A 25 -35.66 -28.13 -1.16
C SER A 25 -34.75 -27.24 -0.31
N GLN A 26 -34.02 -27.85 0.62
CA GLN A 26 -32.96 -27.23 1.38
C GLN A 26 -31.85 -26.77 0.42
N GLY A 27 -32.04 -25.60 -0.20
CA GLY A 27 -30.97 -24.83 -0.80
C GLY A 27 -30.16 -24.25 0.33
N CYS A 28 -29.05 -24.91 0.67
CA CYS A 28 -28.03 -24.36 1.53
C CYS A 28 -27.62 -22.98 0.98
N PHE A 29 -28.12 -21.92 1.61
CA PHE A 29 -27.64 -20.57 1.39
C PHE A 29 -26.17 -20.58 1.82
N LEU A 30 -25.27 -20.80 0.86
CA LEU A 30 -23.90 -20.36 0.95
C LEU A 30 -23.95 -18.84 1.06
N ARG A 31 -24.12 -18.33 2.29
CA ARG A 31 -23.87 -16.94 2.65
C ARG A 31 -22.36 -16.74 2.50
N SER A 32 -21.93 -16.50 1.26
CA SER A 32 -20.61 -15.98 0.99
C SER A 32 -20.54 -14.61 1.65
N PHE A 33 -19.80 -14.50 2.74
CA PHE A 33 -19.48 -13.20 3.36
C PHE A 33 -18.57 -12.35 2.47
N ALA A 34 -18.07 -12.89 1.36
CA ALA A 34 -17.30 -12.17 0.36
C ALA A 34 -18.21 -11.67 -0.77
N THR A 35 -18.37 -10.35 -0.88
CA THR A 35 -19.10 -9.65 -1.94
C THR A 35 -18.19 -9.14 -3.06
N SER A 36 -16.87 -9.27 -2.93
CA SER A 36 -15.93 -8.80 -3.94
C SER A 36 -15.92 -9.76 -5.14
N PRO A 37 -16.22 -9.30 -6.37
CA PRO A 37 -15.93 -10.10 -7.56
C PRO A 37 -14.42 -10.37 -7.56
N ARG A 38 -14.00 -11.62 -7.77
CA ARG A 38 -12.57 -11.95 -7.90
C ARG A 38 -12.07 -11.29 -9.19
N PRO A 39 -11.29 -10.20 -9.14
CA PRO A 39 -10.68 -9.69 -10.36
C PRO A 39 -9.72 -10.76 -10.83
N ARG A 40 -9.88 -11.23 -12.08
CA ARG A 40 -8.87 -12.11 -12.67
C ARG A 40 -7.61 -11.30 -12.86
N ALA A 41 -6.48 -11.76 -12.33
CA ALA A 41 -5.17 -11.21 -12.65
C ALA A 41 -5.01 -11.19 -14.18
N ARG A 42 -4.64 -10.02 -14.73
CA ARG A 42 -4.36 -9.86 -16.15
C ARG A 42 -2.86 -10.07 -16.36
N PHE A 43 -2.52 -10.94 -17.29
CA PHE A 43 -1.15 -11.25 -17.64
C PHE A 43 -0.73 -10.43 -18.85
N TYR A 44 0.48 -9.90 -18.80
CA TYR A 44 1.09 -9.10 -19.85
C TYR A 44 2.45 -9.71 -20.21
N THR A 45 2.81 -9.64 -21.48
CA THR A 45 4.14 -10.00 -21.97
C THR A 45 5.06 -8.81 -22.10
N ASP A 46 4.49 -7.60 -22.28
CA ASP A 46 5.24 -6.34 -22.35
C ASP A 46 5.04 -5.53 -21.06
N PRO A 47 6.12 -5.23 -20.31
CA PRO A 47 6.08 -4.34 -19.15
C PRO A 47 5.53 -2.93 -19.45
N VAL A 48 5.70 -2.39 -20.65
CA VAL A 48 5.18 -1.05 -21.00
C VAL A 48 3.67 -1.04 -21.02
N GLU A 49 3.04 -2.10 -21.54
CA GLU A 49 1.59 -2.25 -21.51
C GLU A 49 1.02 -2.33 -20.09
N MET A 50 1.81 -2.77 -19.10
CA MET A 50 1.40 -2.81 -17.69
C MET A 50 1.36 -1.43 -17.03
N VAL A 51 2.16 -0.49 -17.52
CA VAL A 51 2.34 0.83 -16.89
C VAL A 51 1.84 1.99 -17.76
N LYS A 52 1.28 1.70 -18.94
CA LYS A 52 0.83 2.72 -19.90
C LYS A 52 -0.28 3.63 -19.39
N ASP A 53 -1.10 3.15 -18.45
CA ASP A 53 -2.22 3.91 -17.89
C ASP A 53 -1.77 4.84 -16.74
N ILE A 54 -0.49 4.81 -16.35
CA ILE A 54 0.08 5.74 -15.37
C ILE A 54 0.22 7.10 -16.04
N SER A 55 -0.62 8.04 -15.61
CA SER A 55 -0.67 9.41 -16.13
C SER A 55 0.28 10.34 -15.37
N ASP A 56 0.55 11.51 -15.96
CA ASP A 56 1.33 12.56 -15.30
C ASP A 56 0.69 12.96 -13.97
N GLY A 57 1.52 13.23 -12.96
CA GLY A 57 1.04 13.61 -11.63
C GLY A 57 0.57 12.44 -10.75
N ALA A 58 0.57 11.22 -11.26
CA ALA A 58 0.13 10.04 -10.50
C ALA A 58 0.97 9.81 -9.23
N THR A 59 0.30 9.31 -8.18
CA THR A 59 0.96 8.76 -7.00
C THR A 59 1.25 7.29 -7.24
N ILE A 60 2.51 6.91 -7.18
CA ILE A 60 2.95 5.52 -7.35
C ILE A 60 3.69 5.02 -6.11
N MET A 61 3.46 3.77 -5.75
CA MET A 61 4.28 3.03 -4.79
C MET A 61 5.28 2.16 -5.54
N VAL A 62 6.53 2.12 -5.08
CA VAL A 62 7.57 1.28 -5.67
C VAL A 62 8.21 0.44 -4.58
N GLY A 63 8.05 -0.87 -4.69
CA GLY A 63 8.57 -1.81 -3.70
C GLY A 63 10.09 -1.96 -3.74
N GLY A 64 10.62 -2.57 -2.67
CA GLY A 64 12.06 -2.79 -2.49
C GLY A 64 12.62 -2.20 -1.19
N PHE A 65 13.87 -2.55 -0.91
CA PHE A 65 14.68 -1.98 0.17
C PHE A 65 16.12 -1.88 -0.31
N GLY A 66 16.67 -0.66 -0.41
CA GLY A 66 17.85 -0.41 -1.23
C GLY A 66 17.62 -0.92 -2.66
N LEU A 67 18.45 -1.85 -3.11
CA LEU A 67 18.30 -2.54 -4.42
C LEU A 67 17.68 -3.94 -4.30
N CYS A 68 17.31 -4.38 -3.09
CA CYS A 68 16.77 -5.71 -2.85
C CYS A 68 15.26 -5.75 -3.10
N GLY A 69 14.84 -6.53 -4.09
CA GLY A 69 13.43 -6.70 -4.42
C GLY A 69 12.80 -5.48 -5.08
N ILE A 70 13.58 -4.71 -5.85
CA ILE A 70 13.03 -3.62 -6.66
C ILE A 70 12.37 -4.18 -7.93
N PRO A 71 11.33 -3.53 -8.47
CA PRO A 71 10.69 -3.94 -9.72
C PRO A 71 11.43 -3.38 -10.94
N GLU A 72 12.64 -3.88 -11.24
CA GLU A 72 13.54 -3.27 -12.22
C GLU A 72 12.97 -3.13 -13.65
N ASN A 73 12.16 -4.08 -14.12
CA ASN A 73 11.60 -4.03 -15.48
C ASN A 73 10.42 -3.06 -15.57
N LEU A 74 9.59 -2.99 -14.54
CA LEU A 74 8.50 -2.00 -14.48
C LEU A 74 9.05 -0.58 -14.37
N ILE A 75 10.15 -0.37 -13.63
CA ILE A 75 10.84 0.92 -13.58
C ILE A 75 11.39 1.28 -14.97
N ALA A 76 12.06 0.35 -15.65
CA ALA A 76 12.56 0.57 -17.00
C ALA A 76 11.43 0.81 -18.02
N ALA A 77 10.27 0.19 -17.83
CA ALA A 77 9.08 0.43 -18.64
C ALA A 77 8.55 1.85 -18.44
N LEU A 78 8.44 2.30 -17.19
CA LEU A 78 7.98 3.64 -16.84
C LEU A 78 8.93 4.74 -17.34
N LEU A 79 10.24 4.45 -17.37
CA LEU A 79 11.25 5.32 -17.97
C LEU A 79 10.96 5.57 -19.47
N ARG A 80 10.46 4.55 -20.18
CA ARG A 80 10.13 4.64 -21.61
C ARG A 80 8.84 5.40 -21.89
N THR A 81 7.87 5.39 -20.96
CA THR A 81 6.61 6.13 -21.15
C THR A 81 6.79 7.65 -21.04
N ARG A 82 7.89 8.11 -20.42
CA ARG A 82 8.21 9.54 -20.20
C ARG A 82 7.21 10.29 -19.33
N VAL A 83 6.35 9.58 -18.59
CA VAL A 83 5.41 10.17 -17.63
C VAL A 83 6.12 11.11 -16.65
N LYS A 84 5.49 12.23 -16.31
CA LYS A 84 6.05 13.34 -15.53
C LYS A 84 5.31 13.57 -14.22
N ASP A 85 5.93 14.39 -13.39
CA ASP A 85 5.37 14.90 -12.14
C ASP A 85 4.93 13.84 -11.12
N LEU A 86 5.53 12.65 -11.17
CA LEU A 86 5.16 11.54 -10.29
C LEU A 86 5.40 11.89 -8.82
N LYS A 87 4.46 11.46 -7.98
CA LYS A 87 4.66 11.34 -6.53
C LYS A 87 5.01 9.90 -6.20
N VAL A 88 6.25 9.64 -5.82
CA VAL A 88 6.74 8.29 -5.53
C VAL A 88 6.76 8.04 -4.04
N VAL A 89 6.20 6.90 -3.62
CA VAL A 89 6.29 6.37 -2.26
C VAL A 89 7.16 5.13 -2.28
N SER A 90 8.33 5.18 -1.63
CA SER A 90 9.31 4.09 -1.63
C SER A 90 10.13 4.08 -0.34
N SER A 91 10.68 2.94 0.07
CA SER A 91 11.61 2.91 1.21
C SER A 91 12.85 3.79 0.97
N ASN A 92 13.41 3.70 -0.24
CA ASN A 92 14.65 4.33 -0.70
C ASN A 92 14.52 4.81 -2.15
N VAL A 93 15.48 5.58 -2.65
CA VAL A 93 15.49 6.09 -4.04
C VAL A 93 16.42 5.31 -4.98
N GLY A 94 16.96 4.18 -4.55
CA GLY A 94 17.96 3.42 -5.31
C GLY A 94 19.31 4.15 -5.36
N VAL A 95 20.08 3.92 -6.42
CA VAL A 95 21.37 4.58 -6.69
C VAL A 95 21.28 5.34 -8.00
N ASP A 96 22.28 6.17 -8.33
CA ASP A 96 22.21 7.13 -9.44
C ASP A 96 21.83 6.48 -10.80
N ASP A 97 22.33 5.28 -11.08
CA ASP A 97 22.14 4.57 -12.36
C ASP A 97 21.23 3.33 -12.27
N PHE A 98 20.57 3.08 -11.12
CA PHE A 98 19.73 1.90 -10.94
C PHE A 98 18.55 2.11 -9.98
N GLY A 99 17.41 1.48 -10.31
CA GLY A 99 16.16 1.70 -9.58
C GLY A 99 15.57 3.08 -9.85
N LEU A 100 15.10 3.77 -8.81
CA LEU A 100 14.43 5.07 -8.97
C LEU A 100 15.37 6.20 -9.43
N GLY A 101 16.70 6.05 -9.29
CA GLY A 101 17.68 6.99 -9.85
C GLY A 101 17.51 7.22 -11.36
N LEU A 102 17.08 6.20 -12.11
CA LEU A 102 16.77 6.31 -13.53
C LEU A 102 15.65 7.32 -13.84
N LEU A 103 14.62 7.35 -12.99
CA LEU A 103 13.49 8.28 -13.13
C LEU A 103 13.85 9.69 -12.62
N LEU A 104 14.78 9.80 -11.66
CA LEU A 104 15.36 11.08 -11.23
C LEU A 104 16.20 11.71 -12.35
N ALA A 105 17.06 10.92 -13.00
CA ALA A 105 17.91 11.37 -14.11
C ALA A 105 17.09 11.95 -15.28
N THR A 106 15.89 11.43 -15.50
CA THR A 106 14.98 11.89 -16.54
C THR A 106 13.93 12.89 -16.05
N ARG A 107 14.03 13.37 -14.80
CA ARG A 107 13.11 14.33 -14.18
C ARG A 107 11.64 13.91 -14.36
N GLN A 108 11.35 12.64 -14.06
CA GLN A 108 9.98 12.10 -14.08
C GLN A 108 9.31 12.17 -12.70
N ILE A 109 10.08 12.43 -11.64
CA ILE A 109 9.60 12.48 -10.25
C ILE A 109 9.57 13.92 -9.78
N ARG A 110 8.41 14.37 -9.28
CA ARG A 110 8.24 15.67 -8.62
C ARG A 110 8.36 15.55 -7.10
N ARG A 111 7.86 14.45 -6.52
CA ARG A 111 7.85 14.24 -5.07
C ARG A 111 8.25 12.84 -4.68
N ILE A 112 9.01 12.71 -3.60
CA ILE A 112 9.36 11.44 -2.97
C ILE A 112 8.89 11.46 -1.52
N VAL A 113 8.22 10.38 -1.11
CA VAL A 113 7.98 10.05 0.29
C VAL A 113 8.80 8.80 0.59
N CYS A 114 9.84 8.93 1.41
CA CYS A 114 10.73 7.82 1.71
C CYS A 114 11.25 7.84 3.14
N SER A 115 11.86 6.74 3.57
CA SER A 115 12.46 6.65 4.91
C SER A 115 13.93 7.03 4.94
N TYR A 116 14.61 6.84 3.82
CA TYR A 116 16.04 7.09 3.72
C TYR A 116 16.42 7.27 2.25
N VAL A 117 17.03 8.41 1.92
CA VAL A 117 17.51 8.68 0.56
C VAL A 117 18.62 7.70 0.19
N GLY A 118 19.65 7.58 1.04
CA GLY A 118 20.81 6.73 0.78
C GLY A 118 21.84 7.40 -0.13
N GLU A 119 22.55 6.57 -0.89
CA GLU A 119 23.66 6.96 -1.77
C GLU A 119 23.15 7.36 -3.17
N ASN A 120 22.40 8.45 -3.25
CA ASN A 120 21.92 9.00 -4.51
C ASN A 120 22.20 10.51 -4.56
N ALA A 121 23.37 10.87 -5.09
CA ALA A 121 23.84 12.24 -5.15
C ALA A 121 22.94 13.11 -6.04
N LEU A 122 22.33 12.51 -7.07
CA LEU A 122 21.39 13.21 -7.92
C LEU A 122 20.12 13.63 -7.17
N CYS A 123 19.59 12.74 -6.31
CA CYS A 123 18.43 13.05 -5.48
C CYS A 123 18.72 14.21 -4.52
N GLU A 124 19.88 14.18 -3.86
CA GLU A 124 20.32 15.25 -2.96
C GLU A 124 20.47 16.59 -3.71
N SER A 125 21.17 16.56 -4.86
CA SER A 125 21.36 17.73 -5.73
C SER A 125 20.02 18.35 -6.17
N GLN A 126 19.10 17.55 -6.70
CA GLN A 126 17.78 18.04 -7.15
C GLN A 126 16.93 18.57 -5.98
N TYR A 127 17.04 17.94 -4.81
CA TYR A 127 16.34 18.39 -3.61
C TYR A 127 16.85 19.76 -3.14
N LEU A 128 18.16 19.92 -2.98
CA LEU A 128 18.80 21.18 -2.56
C LEU A 128 18.62 22.30 -3.60
N ALA A 129 18.54 21.96 -4.89
CA ALA A 129 18.24 22.91 -5.96
C ALA A 129 16.75 23.33 -6.02
N GLY A 130 15.88 22.73 -5.20
CA GLY A 130 14.44 23.05 -5.18
C GLY A 130 13.62 22.43 -6.31
N GLU A 131 14.22 21.50 -7.06
CA GLU A 131 13.62 20.81 -8.20
C GLU A 131 12.79 19.57 -7.79
N LEU A 132 13.02 19.05 -6.58
CA LEU A 132 12.41 17.84 -6.05
C LEU A 132 11.78 18.10 -4.66
N GLU A 133 10.56 17.62 -4.44
CA GLU A 133 9.96 17.54 -3.11
C GLU A 133 10.38 16.23 -2.41
N LEU A 134 10.89 16.31 -1.17
CA LEU A 134 11.32 15.16 -0.39
C LEU A 134 10.66 15.16 1.00
N GLU A 135 9.81 14.17 1.27
CA GLU A 135 9.19 13.94 2.58
C GLU A 135 9.83 12.73 3.26
N LEU A 136 10.68 12.98 4.26
CA LEU A 136 11.27 11.93 5.09
C LEU A 136 10.26 11.43 6.12
N THR A 137 9.97 10.13 6.10
CA THR A 137 9.03 9.46 7.00
C THR A 137 9.72 8.30 7.70
N PRO A 138 9.68 8.18 9.04
CA PRO A 138 10.26 7.04 9.75
C PRO A 138 9.82 5.70 9.14
N GLN A 139 10.76 4.77 8.94
CA GLN A 139 10.51 3.58 8.12
C GLN A 139 9.34 2.72 8.60
N GLY A 140 9.23 2.49 9.90
CA GLY A 140 8.11 1.75 10.50
C GLY A 140 6.78 2.48 10.27
N THR A 141 6.77 3.80 10.46
CA THR A 141 5.61 4.65 10.17
C THR A 141 5.22 4.59 8.69
N LEU A 142 6.19 4.64 7.77
CA LEU A 142 5.93 4.52 6.33
C LEU A 142 5.27 3.17 5.99
N ALA A 143 5.81 2.08 6.52
CA ALA A 143 5.25 0.74 6.31
C ALA A 143 3.82 0.62 6.85
N GLU A 144 3.56 1.14 8.06
CA GLU A 144 2.24 1.07 8.68
C GLU A 144 1.22 2.02 8.03
N ARG A 145 1.63 3.21 7.57
CA ARG A 145 0.79 4.11 6.75
C ARG A 145 0.32 3.44 5.46
N ILE A 146 1.21 2.72 4.78
CA ILE A 146 0.86 1.94 3.58
C ILE A 146 -0.08 0.79 3.96
N ARG A 147 0.25 0.02 5.00
CA ARG A 147 -0.59 -1.10 5.46
C ARG A 147 -2.00 -0.64 5.82
N ALA A 148 -2.12 0.46 6.55
CA ALA A 148 -3.38 1.08 6.95
C ALA A 148 -4.22 1.48 5.73
N GLY A 149 -3.59 2.07 4.70
CA GLY A 149 -4.25 2.44 3.45
C GLY A 149 -4.82 1.25 2.67
N GLY A 150 -4.13 0.11 2.69
CA GLY A 150 -4.64 -1.13 2.10
C GLY A 150 -5.67 -1.88 2.96
N ALA A 151 -5.74 -1.56 4.26
CA ALA A 151 -6.65 -2.19 5.21
C ALA A 151 -7.93 -1.38 5.48
N GLY A 152 -8.11 -0.22 4.83
CA GLY A 152 -9.24 0.66 5.08
C GLY A 152 -9.19 1.38 6.43
N VAL A 153 -8.00 1.54 7.01
CA VAL A 153 -7.78 2.28 8.26
C VAL A 153 -7.25 3.68 7.89
N PRO A 154 -8.02 4.76 8.09
CA PRO A 154 -7.63 6.09 7.58
C PRO A 154 -6.46 6.73 8.36
N ALA A 155 -6.31 6.39 9.64
CA ALA A 155 -5.21 6.87 10.48
C ALA A 155 -4.98 5.93 11.68
N PHE A 156 -3.80 5.99 12.27
CA PHE A 156 -3.41 5.23 13.46
C PHE A 156 -2.45 6.06 14.34
N TYR A 157 -2.29 5.66 15.59
CA TYR A 157 -1.33 6.29 16.51
C TYR A 157 -0.04 5.47 16.63
N THR A 158 1.11 6.14 16.67
CA THR A 158 2.44 5.53 16.87
C THR A 158 3.31 6.43 17.77
N PRO A 159 4.15 5.87 18.66
CA PRO A 159 5.07 6.70 19.46
C PRO A 159 6.26 7.20 18.63
N THR A 160 6.47 6.63 17.43
CA THR A 160 7.60 6.95 16.56
C THR A 160 7.55 8.40 16.11
N GLY A 161 8.58 9.17 16.47
CA GLY A 161 8.75 10.56 16.06
C GLY A 161 8.26 11.59 17.09
N TYR A 162 7.71 11.15 18.23
CA TYR A 162 7.39 12.06 19.33
C TYR A 162 8.65 12.78 19.83
N GLY A 163 8.54 14.09 20.09
CA GLY A 163 9.64 14.99 20.47
C GLY A 163 10.62 15.30 19.34
N THR A 164 10.22 15.15 18.08
CA THR A 164 11.10 15.39 16.91
C THR A 164 10.42 16.26 15.85
N LEU A 165 11.16 16.67 14.81
CA LEU A 165 10.63 17.36 13.63
C LEU A 165 9.51 16.58 12.90
N VAL A 166 9.40 15.27 13.11
CA VAL A 166 8.27 14.48 12.59
C VAL A 166 6.98 14.91 13.28
N GLN A 167 7.00 15.08 14.60
CA GLN A 167 5.86 15.60 15.36
C GLN A 167 5.68 17.09 15.15
N GLU A 168 6.73 17.86 15.40
CA GLU A 168 6.65 19.33 15.53
C GLU A 168 6.36 20.00 14.19
N GLY A 169 6.62 19.30 13.10
CA GLY A 169 6.61 19.87 11.76
C GLY A 169 7.88 20.67 11.50
N GLY A 170 7.87 21.45 10.43
CA GLY A 170 9.00 22.30 10.06
C GLY A 170 10.15 21.58 9.36
N SER A 171 10.07 20.26 9.14
CA SER A 171 11.04 19.55 8.32
C SER A 171 10.96 20.05 6.88
N PRO A 172 12.06 20.47 6.25
CA PRO A 172 12.06 20.91 4.86
C PRO A 172 11.54 19.80 3.94
N ILE A 173 10.56 20.14 3.10
CA ILE A 173 10.05 19.27 2.04
C ILE A 173 10.51 19.75 0.66
N ARG A 174 10.68 21.06 0.49
CA ARG A 174 11.16 21.64 -0.77
C ARG A 174 11.86 22.96 -0.52
N TYR A 175 12.91 23.23 -1.29
CA TYR A 175 13.58 24.53 -1.35
C TYR A 175 13.14 25.34 -2.58
N TYR A 176 13.33 26.65 -2.51
CA TYR A 176 13.38 27.52 -3.69
C TYR A 176 14.78 27.44 -4.33
N PRO A 177 14.95 27.83 -5.61
CA PRO A 177 16.25 27.84 -6.27
C PRO A 177 17.31 28.74 -5.61
N ASP A 178 16.90 29.69 -4.78
CA ASP A 178 17.77 30.57 -3.99
C ASP A 178 18.19 29.96 -2.62
N GLY A 179 17.74 28.73 -2.33
CA GLY A 179 18.05 28.00 -1.10
C GLY A 179 17.09 28.28 0.06
N HIS A 180 16.10 29.18 -0.09
CA HIS A 180 15.10 29.40 0.94
C HIS A 180 14.07 28.26 1.02
N LEU A 181 13.47 28.05 2.19
CA LEU A 181 12.48 26.98 2.39
C LEU A 181 11.17 27.32 1.68
N ALA A 182 10.74 26.46 0.75
CA ALA A 182 9.49 26.62 0.00
C ALA A 182 8.32 25.87 0.63
N ILE A 183 8.55 24.63 1.08
CA ILE A 183 7.52 23.78 1.69
C ILE A 183 8.10 23.13 2.93
N MET A 184 7.36 23.16 4.03
CA MET A 184 7.71 22.52 5.30
C MET A 184 6.67 21.47 5.69
N SER A 185 7.09 20.46 6.45
CA SER A 185 6.21 19.46 7.02
C SER A 185 5.24 20.07 8.02
N GLN A 186 4.03 19.55 8.04
CA GLN A 186 3.01 19.94 9.02
C GLN A 186 3.22 19.19 10.34
N PRO A 187 2.85 19.78 11.49
CA PRO A 187 2.84 19.06 12.75
C PRO A 187 1.87 17.87 12.73
N ARG A 188 2.12 16.89 13.59
CA ARG A 188 1.24 15.74 13.82
C ARG A 188 0.42 15.95 15.09
N GLU A 189 -0.83 15.48 15.09
CA GLU A 189 -1.64 15.46 16.30
C GLU A 189 -1.03 14.51 17.33
N VAL A 190 -0.98 14.93 18.59
CA VAL A 190 -0.48 14.13 19.71
C VAL A 190 -1.65 13.69 20.58
N ARG A 191 -1.63 12.43 21.03
CA ARG A 191 -2.54 11.92 22.06
C ARG A 191 -1.80 11.04 23.05
N GLU A 192 -2.17 11.13 24.32
CA GLU A 192 -1.63 10.28 25.38
C GLU A 192 -2.47 9.00 25.52
N PHE A 193 -1.80 7.86 25.65
CA PHE A 193 -2.42 6.58 26.00
C PHE A 193 -1.56 5.90 27.05
N GLY A 194 -2.12 5.66 28.25
CA GLY A 194 -1.42 4.95 29.31
C GLY A 194 -0.15 5.63 29.82
N GLY A 195 -0.11 6.98 29.82
CA GLY A 195 1.05 7.77 30.25
C GLY A 195 2.10 8.01 29.16
N GLU A 196 1.93 7.45 27.96
CA GLU A 196 2.86 7.61 26.84
C GLU A 196 2.23 8.45 25.71
N HIS A 197 3.04 9.25 25.00
CA HIS A 197 2.58 10.11 23.92
C HIS A 197 2.73 9.46 22.54
N TYR A 198 1.71 9.63 21.71
CA TYR A 198 1.64 9.05 20.37
C TYR A 198 1.24 10.09 19.32
N LEU A 199 1.79 9.95 18.13
CA LEU A 199 1.47 10.77 16.96
C LEU A 199 0.39 10.11 16.12
N LEU A 200 -0.59 10.90 15.67
CA LEU A 200 -1.56 10.47 14.66
C LEU A 200 -0.91 10.50 13.27
N GLU A 201 -0.84 9.34 12.63
CA GLU A 201 -0.32 9.17 11.28
C GLU A 201 -1.41 8.73 10.31
N ARG A 202 -1.47 9.38 9.15
CA ARG A 202 -2.50 9.13 8.14
C ARG A 202 -2.05 8.08 7.14
N ALA A 203 -2.99 7.22 6.76
CA ALA A 203 -2.75 6.20 5.76
C ALA A 203 -2.30 6.79 4.41
N ILE A 204 -1.48 6.03 3.71
CA ILE A 204 -1.07 6.33 2.33
C ILE A 204 -1.76 5.32 1.41
N ARG A 205 -2.43 5.84 0.39
CA ARG A 205 -2.85 5.09 -0.80
C ARG A 205 -2.20 5.69 -2.03
N ALA A 206 -2.10 4.90 -3.10
CA ALA A 206 -1.54 5.30 -4.39
C ALA A 206 -2.47 4.91 -5.55
N ASP A 207 -2.29 5.55 -6.69
CA ASP A 207 -3.01 5.18 -7.91
C ASP A 207 -2.46 3.85 -8.42
N PHE A 208 -1.13 3.70 -8.42
CA PHE A 208 -0.44 2.48 -8.83
C PHE A 208 0.59 1.97 -7.81
N ALA A 209 0.77 0.65 -7.75
CA ALA A 209 1.89 0.02 -7.05
C ALA A 209 2.70 -0.86 -8.00
N LEU A 210 4.01 -0.63 -8.07
CA LEU A 210 4.97 -1.45 -8.81
C LEU A 210 5.70 -2.36 -7.82
N VAL A 211 5.57 -3.68 -7.99
CA VAL A 211 6.03 -4.67 -7.00
C VAL A 211 6.81 -5.80 -7.65
N LYS A 212 7.88 -6.24 -6.97
CA LYS A 212 8.68 -7.42 -7.32
C LYS A 212 8.20 -8.67 -6.59
N GLY A 213 7.62 -9.62 -7.32
CA GLY A 213 7.37 -10.98 -6.88
C GLY A 213 8.50 -11.96 -7.26
N TRP A 214 8.55 -13.11 -6.61
CA TRP A 214 9.42 -14.23 -7.03
C TRP A 214 8.70 -15.18 -7.98
N LYS A 215 7.54 -15.69 -7.59
CA LYS A 215 6.64 -16.50 -8.45
C LYS A 215 5.22 -15.97 -8.33
N ALA A 216 4.45 -16.10 -9.40
CA ALA A 216 3.03 -15.78 -9.44
C ALA A 216 2.26 -16.90 -10.14
N ASP A 217 1.09 -17.26 -9.61
CA ASP A 217 0.17 -18.21 -10.24
C ASP A 217 -0.86 -17.55 -11.15
N ARG A 218 -1.62 -18.37 -11.90
CA ARG A 218 -2.66 -17.90 -12.83
C ARG A 218 -3.83 -17.19 -12.13
N GLN A 219 -3.96 -17.34 -10.82
CA GLN A 219 -4.98 -16.66 -10.02
C GLN A 219 -4.50 -15.30 -9.49
N GLY A 220 -3.21 -14.98 -9.68
CA GLY A 220 -2.60 -13.75 -9.16
C GLY A 220 -2.00 -13.90 -7.77
N ASN A 221 -1.90 -15.12 -7.22
CA ASN A 221 -1.19 -15.32 -5.95
C ASN A 221 0.31 -15.15 -6.18
N VAL A 222 0.95 -14.30 -5.38
CA VAL A 222 2.36 -13.97 -5.48
C VAL A 222 3.10 -14.43 -4.24
N ILE A 223 4.27 -15.05 -4.42
CA ILE A 223 5.20 -15.35 -3.34
C ILE A 223 6.48 -14.54 -3.49
N PHE A 224 7.06 -14.13 -2.37
CA PHE A 224 8.32 -13.40 -2.28
C PHE A 224 9.44 -14.31 -1.77
N ARG A 225 10.69 -14.03 -2.16
CA ARG A 225 11.85 -14.82 -1.76
C ARG A 225 12.71 -14.05 -0.76
N ARG A 226 12.92 -14.63 0.44
CA ARG A 226 13.80 -14.08 1.48
C ARG A 226 13.45 -12.61 1.81
N SER A 227 14.46 -11.75 1.96
CA SER A 227 14.32 -10.32 2.32
C SER A 227 13.73 -9.44 1.22
N ALA A 228 13.61 -9.93 -0.03
CA ALA A 228 12.98 -9.18 -1.13
C ALA A 228 11.47 -8.94 -0.92
N ARG A 229 10.87 -9.52 0.14
CA ARG A 229 9.46 -9.30 0.51
C ARG A 229 9.19 -7.87 0.99
N ASN A 230 10.12 -7.29 1.73
CA ASN A 230 10.12 -5.94 2.34
C ASN A 230 8.84 -5.08 2.13
N PHE A 231 8.95 -3.92 1.46
CA PHE A 231 7.83 -3.01 1.18
C PHE A 231 6.92 -3.51 0.05
N ASN A 232 7.36 -4.49 -0.74
CA ASN A 232 6.53 -5.13 -1.76
C ASN A 232 5.20 -5.67 -1.16
N ALA A 233 5.26 -6.31 0.00
CA ALA A 233 4.09 -6.91 0.64
C ALA A 233 3.00 -5.90 1.09
N PRO A 234 3.30 -4.82 1.82
CA PRO A 234 2.29 -3.81 2.15
C PRO A 234 1.85 -3.00 0.92
N MET A 235 2.75 -2.62 0.01
CA MET A 235 2.42 -1.79 -1.16
C MET A 235 1.45 -2.48 -2.13
N CYS A 236 1.55 -3.81 -2.30
CA CYS A 236 0.63 -4.59 -3.12
C CYS A 236 -0.86 -4.39 -2.80
N LYS A 237 -1.18 -3.91 -1.59
CA LYS A 237 -2.54 -3.82 -1.06
C LYS A 237 -3.07 -2.40 -0.97
N ALA A 238 -2.21 -1.41 -1.17
CA ALA A 238 -2.48 0.00 -0.84
C ALA A 238 -2.56 0.90 -2.09
N ALA A 239 -2.80 0.30 -3.25
CA ALA A 239 -3.01 1.03 -4.51
C ALA A 239 -4.32 0.61 -5.19
N ASP A 240 -4.79 1.43 -6.11
CA ASP A 240 -5.97 1.13 -6.93
C ASP A 240 -5.64 0.10 -8.02
N VAL A 241 -4.44 0.19 -8.61
CA VAL A 241 -3.90 -0.81 -9.54
C VAL A 241 -2.52 -1.30 -9.08
N THR A 242 -2.36 -2.61 -8.91
CA THR A 242 -1.07 -3.23 -8.55
C THR A 242 -0.48 -3.98 -9.74
N ALA A 243 0.67 -3.52 -10.21
CA ALA A 243 1.49 -4.19 -11.22
C ALA A 243 2.59 -5.02 -10.53
N VAL A 244 2.60 -6.32 -10.79
CA VAL A 244 3.61 -7.23 -10.22
C VAL A 244 4.46 -7.82 -11.33
N GLU A 245 5.77 -7.60 -11.27
CA GLU A 245 6.73 -8.36 -12.07
C GLU A 245 7.23 -9.58 -11.28
N ASN A 246 7.41 -10.71 -11.95
CA ASN A 246 7.86 -11.96 -11.33
C ASN A 246 8.97 -12.62 -12.14
N GLN A 247 9.93 -13.23 -11.45
CA GLN A 247 11.07 -13.89 -12.10
C GLN A 247 10.71 -15.22 -12.76
N ARG A 248 9.69 -15.92 -12.24
CA ARG A 248 9.24 -17.21 -12.77
C ARG A 248 7.74 -17.25 -12.91
N ALA A 249 7.28 -17.75 -14.07
CA ALA A 249 5.91 -18.22 -14.25
C ALA A 249 5.64 -19.38 -13.27
N ALA A 250 4.39 -19.50 -12.79
CA ALA A 250 4.02 -20.57 -11.88
C ALA A 250 4.32 -21.97 -12.44
N ALA A 251 4.93 -22.80 -11.60
CA ALA A 251 4.72 -24.25 -11.69
C ALA A 251 3.24 -24.54 -11.35
N PRO A 252 2.62 -25.62 -11.87
CA PRO A 252 1.28 -26.02 -11.48
C PRO A 252 1.16 -26.07 -9.96
N GLN A 253 0.01 -25.61 -9.46
CA GLN A 253 -0.33 -25.39 -8.04
C GLN A 253 0.34 -26.42 -7.12
N GLN A 254 1.46 -26.04 -6.51
CA GLN A 254 2.08 -26.84 -5.47
C GLN A 254 1.30 -26.61 -4.18
N THR A 255 0.74 -27.69 -3.64
CA THR A 255 -0.01 -27.66 -2.39
C THR A 255 0.91 -27.29 -1.22
N PRO A 256 0.40 -26.77 -0.09
CA PRO A 256 1.22 -26.39 1.06
C PRO A 256 2.13 -27.50 1.64
N ARG A 257 1.96 -28.75 1.19
CA ARG A 257 2.84 -29.88 1.53
C ARG A 257 4.21 -29.81 0.85
N ASP A 258 4.34 -29.05 -0.24
CA ASP A 258 5.56 -29.01 -1.07
C ASP A 258 6.55 -27.90 -0.65
N LEU A 259 6.27 -27.21 0.47
CA LEU A 259 7.05 -26.08 1.00
C LEU A 259 7.72 -26.37 2.36
N ARG A 260 7.89 -27.65 2.74
CA ARG A 260 8.67 -28.05 3.91
C ARG A 260 10.06 -28.52 3.53
#